data_AF-A0A7C6UWT7-F1
#
_entry.id   AF-A0A7C6UWT7-F1
#
_cell.length_a   1.000
_cell.length_b   1.000
_cell.length_c   1.000
_cell.angle_alpha   90.00
_cell.angle_beta   90.00
_cell.angle_gamma   90.00
#
_symmetry.space_group_name_H-M   'P 1'
#
loop_
_entity.id
_entity.type
_entity.pdbx_description
1 polymer ?
#
loop_
_entity_poly.entity_id
_entity_poly.type
_entity_poly.pdbx_seq_one_letter_code
_entity_poly.pdbx_strand_id
1 'polypeptide(L)'
;MKKTLVLMSLLLVAALLLSLAGCTSSSSGTTDKQPTQTSTPGTSESSDNAPIETKDKKIVIGCSLVSKDNQWWANVGKNMEEYGLSQGYEMIILWANADQEKQIKDVEDLVQ
;
A
#
# COMPACT_ATOMS: atom_id res chain seq x y z
N MET A 1 -4.30 29.06 39.34
CA MET A 1 -3.98 28.42 38.04
C MET A 1 -3.53 26.97 38.14
N LYS A 2 -2.77 26.53 39.15
CA LYS A 2 -2.42 25.10 39.31
C LYS A 2 -3.62 24.21 39.72
N LYS A 3 -4.50 24.72 40.59
CA LYS A 3 -5.70 24.01 41.06
C LYS A 3 -6.80 23.88 39.99
N THR A 4 -6.94 24.88 39.11
CA THR A 4 -7.87 24.85 37.97
C THR A 4 -7.37 23.92 36.85
N LEU A 5 -6.05 23.78 36.68
CA LEU A 5 -5.46 22.85 35.71
C LEU A 5 -5.63 21.39 36.13
N VAL A 6 -5.51 21.08 37.44
CA VAL A 6 -5.76 19.74 38.01
C VAL A 6 -7.24 19.35 37.91
N LEU A 7 -8.16 20.30 38.13
CA LEU A 7 -9.61 20.07 37.98
C LEU A 7 -10.02 19.82 36.51
N MET A 8 -9.39 20.49 35.55
CA MET A 8 -9.68 20.29 34.13
C MET A 8 -9.09 18.97 33.60
N SER A 9 -7.92 18.55 34.11
CA SER A 9 -7.30 17.27 33.72
C SER A 9 -8.02 16.05 34.31
N LEU A 10 -8.68 16.19 35.47
CA LEU A 10 -9.49 15.14 36.08
C LEU A 10 -10.82 14.92 35.35
N LEU A 11 -11.41 15.99 34.79
CA LEU A 11 -12.66 15.94 34.03
C LEU A 11 -12.49 15.20 32.69
N LEU A 12 -11.31 15.30 32.06
CA LEU A 12 -11.03 14.69 30.77
C LEU A 12 -10.79 13.17 30.86
N VAL A 13 -10.22 12.69 31.97
CA VAL A 13 -10.00 11.24 32.23
C VAL A 13 -11.32 10.53 32.55
N ALA A 14 -12.26 11.21 33.22
CA ALA A 14 -13.57 10.65 33.52
C ALA A 14 -14.44 10.40 32.27
N ALA A 15 -14.28 11.21 31.22
CA ALA A 15 -15.04 11.08 29.97
C ALA A 15 -14.63 9.86 29.11
N LEU A 16 -13.40 9.37 29.25
CA LEU A 16 -12.88 8.25 28.46
C LEU A 16 -13.37 6.86 28.93
N LEU A 17 -13.95 6.76 30.13
CA LEU A 17 -14.38 5.48 30.71
C LEU A 17 -15.81 5.08 30.33
N LEU A 18 -16.58 5.95 29.67
CA LEU A 18 -17.96 5.66 29.26
C LEU A 18 -18.10 5.10 27.84
N SER A 19 -17.04 5.04 27.04
CA SER A 19 -17.10 4.59 25.65
C SER A 19 -16.93 3.07 25.43
N LEU A 20 -16.91 2.27 26.50
CA LEU A 20 -16.63 0.81 26.41
C LEU A 20 -17.82 -0.11 26.76
N ALA A 21 -19.02 0.44 26.92
CA ALA A 21 -20.26 -0.33 27.17
C ALA A 21 -21.26 -0.18 26.01
N GLY A 22 -20.83 -0.58 24.81
CA GLY A 22 -21.64 -0.49 23.59
C GLY A 22 -21.42 -1.67 22.64
N CYS A 23 -21.32 -2.88 23.18
CA CYS A 23 -21.37 -4.11 22.38
C CYS A 23 -22.27 -5.13 23.10
N THR A 24 -23.59 -4.92 22.97
CA THR A 24 -24.57 -5.98 23.16
C THR A 24 -25.82 -5.65 22.36
N SER A 25 -25.96 -6.33 21.24
CA SER A 25 -27.23 -6.49 20.54
C SER A 25 -27.19 -7.87 19.92
N SER A 26 -27.77 -8.81 20.65
CA SER A 26 -28.06 -10.16 20.19
C SER A 26 -29.46 -10.20 19.59
N SER A 27 -29.48 -10.44 18.27
CA SER A 27 -30.37 -11.34 17.53
C SER A 27 -31.86 -11.01 17.31
N SER A 28 -32.17 -10.64 16.07
CA SER A 28 -33.10 -11.32 15.14
C SER A 28 -33.00 -10.55 13.81
N GLY A 29 -32.76 -11.09 12.62
CA GLY A 29 -32.73 -12.45 12.12
C GLY A 29 -33.23 -12.36 10.68
N THR A 30 -32.32 -12.41 9.70
CA THR A 30 -32.65 -12.78 8.31
C THR A 30 -31.39 -13.27 7.61
N THR A 31 -31.46 -14.56 7.29
CA THR A 31 -30.65 -15.31 6.32
C THR A 31 -30.25 -14.47 5.11
N ASP A 32 -28.96 -14.30 4.90
CA ASP A 32 -28.39 -14.60 3.59
C ASP A 32 -26.92 -15.01 3.67
N LYS A 33 -26.57 -15.87 2.72
CA LYS A 33 -25.48 -16.83 2.76
C LYS A 33 -24.13 -16.14 2.55
N GLN A 34 -23.27 -16.17 3.56
CA GLN A 34 -21.83 -15.89 3.42
C GLN A 34 -21.17 -17.00 2.58
N PRO A 35 -20.39 -16.69 1.53
CA PRO A 35 -19.27 -17.51 1.15
C PRO A 35 -18.04 -16.98 1.88
N THR A 36 -17.59 -17.82 2.80
CA THR A 36 -16.29 -17.86 3.46
C THR A 36 -15.16 -17.40 2.55
N GLN A 37 -14.35 -16.46 3.06
CA GLN A 37 -12.97 -16.26 2.60
C GLN A 37 -12.19 -17.54 2.90
N THR A 38 -12.01 -18.36 1.87
CA THR A 38 -10.93 -19.34 1.82
C THR A 38 -9.72 -18.63 1.25
N SER A 39 -8.67 -18.51 2.06
CA SER A 39 -7.33 -18.27 1.58
C SER A 39 -6.90 -19.47 0.75
N THR A 40 -6.91 -19.31 -0.57
CA THR A 40 -6.19 -20.18 -1.49
C THR A 40 -4.92 -19.41 -1.90
N PRO A 41 -3.71 -19.98 -1.73
CA PRO A 41 -2.54 -19.47 -2.44
C PRO A 41 -2.86 -19.58 -3.92
N GLY A 42 -3.12 -18.44 -4.56
CA GLY A 42 -3.17 -18.35 -6.01
C GLY A 42 -1.77 -18.61 -6.53
N THR A 43 -1.47 -19.89 -6.78
CA THR A 43 -0.45 -20.30 -7.73
C THR A 43 -0.86 -19.73 -9.09
N SER A 44 -0.43 -18.50 -9.37
CA SER A 44 -0.24 -18.06 -10.74
C SER A 44 1.04 -18.71 -11.24
N GLU A 45 0.93 -19.99 -11.58
CA GLU A 45 1.80 -20.59 -12.59
C GLU A 45 1.43 -19.93 -13.92
N SER A 46 2.01 -18.77 -14.19
CA SER A 46 2.34 -18.40 -15.55
C SER A 46 3.74 -18.97 -15.81
N SER A 47 3.79 -20.29 -15.99
CA SER A 47 4.92 -20.94 -16.66
C SER A 47 4.79 -20.64 -18.15
N ASP A 48 5.09 -19.40 -18.55
CA ASP A 48 5.57 -19.17 -19.90
C ASP A 48 7.05 -19.56 -19.90
N ASN A 49 7.29 -20.86 -20.04
CA ASN A 49 8.63 -21.43 -20.13
C ASN A 49 9.15 -21.23 -21.56
N ALA A 50 9.22 -19.97 -21.99
CA ALA A 50 10.00 -19.57 -23.15
C ALA A 50 11.47 -19.81 -22.80
N PRO A 51 12.27 -20.45 -23.68
CA PRO A 51 13.69 -20.63 -23.44
C PRO A 51 14.35 -19.29 -23.12
N ILE A 52 14.82 -19.13 -21.88
CA ILE A 52 15.66 -17.99 -21.49
C ILE A 52 16.97 -18.18 -22.23
N GLU A 53 17.10 -17.51 -23.38
CA GLU A 53 18.42 -17.29 -23.97
C GLU A 53 19.25 -16.51 -22.95
N THR A 54 20.17 -17.21 -22.30
CA THR A 54 21.19 -16.64 -21.42
C THR A 54 22.19 -15.83 -22.23
N LYS A 55 21.74 -14.67 -22.71
CA LYS A 55 22.59 -13.50 -22.85
C LYS A 55 22.51 -12.80 -21.50
N ASP A 56 23.66 -12.45 -20.92
CA ASP A 56 23.81 -11.66 -19.69
C ASP A 56 23.20 -10.26 -19.83
N LYS A 57 21.89 -10.18 -20.10
CA LYS A 57 21.15 -8.95 -20.21
C LYS A 57 20.75 -8.54 -18.80
N LYS A 58 21.28 -7.39 -18.38
CA LYS A 58 20.87 -6.72 -17.15
C LYS A 58 19.34 -6.56 -17.18
N ILE A 59 18.68 -7.04 -16.14
CA ILE A 59 17.22 -6.88 -16.00
C ILE A 59 16.95 -5.41 -15.69
N VAL A 60 16.07 -4.78 -16.48
CA VAL A 60 15.62 -3.40 -16.29
C VAL A 60 14.19 -3.42 -15.80
N ILE A 61 13.91 -2.69 -14.72
CA ILE A 61 12.58 -2.57 -14.11
C ILE A 61 12.14 -1.11 -14.21
N GLY A 62 11.07 -0.88 -14.98
CA GLY A 62 10.39 0.39 -15.10
C GLY A 62 9.27 0.56 -14.06
N CYS A 63 9.15 1.73 -13.47
CA CYS A 63 8.14 2.06 -12.46
C CYS A 63 7.57 3.45 -12.70
N SER A 64 6.25 3.56 -12.89
CA SER A 64 5.54 4.86 -12.87
C SER A 64 4.83 5.05 -11.53
N LEU A 65 5.23 6.08 -10.79
CA LEU A 65 4.73 6.41 -9.45
C LEU A 65 3.91 7.70 -9.45
N VAL A 66 2.96 7.82 -8.52
CA VAL A 66 1.94 8.88 -8.54
C VAL A 66 2.51 10.29 -8.42
N SER A 67 3.28 10.61 -7.37
CA SER A 67 3.88 11.95 -7.21
C SER A 67 5.01 11.92 -6.19
N LYS A 68 6.04 12.76 -6.39
CA LYS A 68 7.15 12.92 -5.44
C LYS A 68 6.82 13.90 -4.30
N ASP A 69 5.74 14.68 -4.42
CA ASP A 69 5.35 15.69 -3.44
C ASP A 69 4.73 15.07 -2.18
N ASN A 70 4.24 13.84 -2.30
CA ASN A 70 3.76 13.04 -1.18
C ASN A 70 4.92 12.20 -0.62
N GLN A 71 5.25 12.42 0.65
CA GLN A 71 6.32 11.70 1.37
C GLN A 71 6.20 10.19 1.30
N TRP A 72 4.98 9.65 1.33
CA TRP A 72 4.78 8.20 1.22
C TRP A 72 5.28 7.68 -0.13
N TRP A 73 4.86 8.31 -1.22
CA TRP A 73 5.28 7.94 -2.57
C TRP A 73 6.77 8.19 -2.79
N ALA A 74 7.32 9.30 -2.28
CA ALA A 74 8.76 9.57 -2.32
C ALA A 74 9.58 8.45 -1.64
N ASN A 75 9.13 7.98 -0.48
CA ASN A 75 9.76 6.88 0.24
C ASN A 75 9.61 5.54 -0.52
N VAL A 76 8.45 5.28 -1.13
CA VAL A 76 8.26 4.11 -2.00
C VAL A 76 9.26 4.11 -3.14
N GLY A 77 9.40 5.22 -3.87
CA GLY A 77 10.36 5.32 -4.98
C GLY A 77 11.81 5.09 -4.53
N LYS A 78 12.22 5.71 -3.42
CA LYS A 78 13.54 5.49 -2.84
C LYS A 78 13.80 4.03 -2.49
N ASN A 79 12.87 3.39 -1.76
CA ASN A 79 13.04 2.00 -1.32
C ASN A 79 13.06 1.03 -2.51
N MET A 80 12.26 1.28 -3.55
CA MET A 80 12.26 0.47 -4.77
C MET A 80 13.59 0.58 -5.52
N GLU A 81 14.12 1.79 -5.66
CA GLU A 81 15.42 2.02 -6.31
C GLU A 81 16.56 1.33 -5.53
N GLU A 82 16.63 1.54 -4.21
CA GLU A 82 17.66 0.95 -3.36
C GLU A 82 17.61 -0.59 -3.38
N TYR A 83 16.42 -1.18 -3.27
CA TYR A 83 16.27 -2.63 -3.32
C TYR A 83 16.59 -3.19 -4.71
N GLY A 84 16.09 -2.57 -5.77
CA GLY A 84 16.34 -3.02 -7.14
C GLY A 84 17.84 -3.02 -7.47
N LEU A 85 18.54 -1.94 -7.12
CA LEU A 85 19.99 -1.85 -7.28
C LEU A 85 20.72 -2.91 -6.45
N SER A 86 20.27 -3.20 -5.22
CA SER A 86 20.88 -4.25 -4.39
C SER A 86 20.70 -5.66 -4.97
N GLN A 87 19.66 -5.87 -5.80
CA GLN A 87 19.44 -7.12 -6.53
C GLN A 87 20.17 -7.16 -7.88
N GLY A 88 20.89 -6.10 -8.26
CA GLY A 88 21.58 -6.01 -9.54
C GLY A 88 20.69 -5.60 -10.72
N TYR A 89 19.48 -5.12 -10.46
CA TYR A 89 18.57 -4.61 -11.48
C TYR A 89 18.91 -3.16 -11.84
N GLU A 90 18.59 -2.78 -13.08
CA GLU A 90 18.48 -1.38 -13.45
C GLU A 90 17.08 -0.89 -13.12
N MET A 91 16.96 0.31 -12.55
CA MET A 91 15.69 0.88 -12.12
C MET A 91 15.43 2.17 -12.91
N ILE A 92 14.25 2.28 -13.51
CA ILE A 92 13.77 3.51 -14.15
C ILE A 92 12.51 3.95 -13.42
N ILE A 93 12.58 5.07 -12.70
CA ILE A 93 11.44 5.62 -11.95
C ILE A 93 10.95 6.89 -12.63
N LEU A 94 9.69 6.88 -13.06
CA LEU A 94 8.97 8.02 -13.61
C LEU A 94 7.91 8.50 -12.61
N TRP A 95 7.63 9.79 -12.60
CA TRP A 95 6.68 10.43 -11.70
C TRP A 95 5.53 11.04 -12.48
N ALA A 96 4.32 10.54 -12.28
CA ALA A 96 3.12 10.99 -12.97
C ALA A 96 2.60 12.35 -12.49
N ASN A 97 3.09 12.87 -11.36
CA ASN A 97 2.64 14.13 -10.74
C ASN A 97 1.11 14.21 -10.54
N ALA A 98 0.50 13.08 -10.15
CA ALA A 98 -0.95 12.90 -10.00
C ALA A 98 -1.76 13.15 -11.28
N ASP A 99 -1.11 13.12 -12.45
CA ASP A 99 -1.75 13.23 -13.76
C ASP A 99 -1.92 11.83 -14.38
N GLN A 100 -3.17 11.46 -14.66
CA GLN A 100 -3.50 10.15 -15.19
C GLN A 100 -3.00 9.94 -16.63
N GLU A 101 -3.10 10.96 -17.48
CA GLU A 101 -2.65 10.85 -18.87
C GLU A 101 -1.13 10.75 -18.96
N LYS A 102 -0.43 11.43 -18.04
CA LYS A 102 1.00 11.28 -17.87
C LYS A 102 1.34 9.88 -17.37
N GLN A 103 0.60 9.33 -16.40
CA GLN A 103 0.86 7.98 -15.90
C GLN A 103 0.72 6.92 -17.00
N ILE A 104 -0.27 7.07 -17.89
CA ILE A 104 -0.44 6.19 -19.05
C ILE A 104 0.77 6.32 -19.98
N LYS A 105 1.17 7.55 -20.33
CA LYS A 105 2.36 7.79 -21.16
C LYS A 105 3.65 7.24 -20.55
N ASP A 106 3.83 7.41 -19.23
CA ASP A 106 4.99 6.86 -18.52
C ASP A 106 5.05 5.33 -18.70
N VAL A 107 3.92 4.62 -18.62
CA VAL A 107 3.89 3.17 -18.83
C VAL A 107 4.17 2.82 -20.30
N GLU A 108 3.59 3.55 -21.25
CA GLU A 108 3.86 3.36 -22.68
C GLU A 108 5.33 3.56 -23.03
N ASP A 109 5.99 4.56 -22.45
CA ASP A 109 7.42 4.85 -22.67
C ASP A 109 8.33 3.79 -22.04
N LEU A 110 7.90 3.15 -20.95
CA LEU A 110 8.69 2.12 -20.25
C LEU A 110 8.69 0.77 -20.96
N VAL A 111 7.70 0.49 -21.81
CA VAL A 111 7.53 -0.84 -22.46
C VAL A 111 7.87 -0.86 -23.95
N GLN A 112 8.20 0.30 -24.53
CA GLN A 112 8.69 0.42 -25.91
C GLN A 112 10.03 -0.31 -26.11
#